data_AF-A0A7S0GRI5-F1
#
_entry.id   AF-A0A7S0GRI5-F1
#
_cell.length_a   1.000
_cell.length_b   1.000
_cell.length_c   1.000
_cell.angle_alpha   90.00
_cell.angle_beta   90.00
_cell.angle_gamma   90.00
#
_symmetry.space_group_name_H-M   'P 1'
#
loop_
_entity.id
_entity.type
_entity.pdbx_description
1 polymer ?
#
loop_
_entity_poly.entity_id
_entity_poly.type
_entity_poly.pdbx_seq_one_letter_code
_entity_poly.pdbx_strand_id
1 'polypeptide(L)'
;GKGDGEKKDSSACAHAATFRLSPPKDLCLVIKKYCNLRPAREFRCFVRDSRLVAVAQRSEIYFEHLPKEIEGLRSVLEKFFRDSVIPSLTTPTFVADVYVDKRLRVWILDLERYGDADPLLFSYSEPPLCGKVSGGRVEVRVMTSEKEARPSFFNFERLPQEKHLVNLTSAQGIEASLRAAKEGKLGGFQ
;
A
#
# COMPACT_ATOMS: atom_id res chain seq x y z
N GLY A 1 -7.95 48.69 44.04
CA GLY A 1 -8.42 47.80 42.96
C GLY A 1 -7.34 47.79 41.90
N LYS A 2 -6.61 46.68 41.81
CA LYS A 2 -6.80 45.59 40.84
C LYS A 2 -6.11 45.91 39.52
N GLY A 3 -4.95 45.28 39.33
CA GLY A 3 -4.22 45.27 38.07
C GLY A 3 -4.86 44.30 37.08
N ASP A 4 -4.86 44.69 35.82
CA ASP A 4 -5.37 43.88 34.72
C ASP A 4 -4.24 43.01 34.18
N GLY A 5 -4.37 41.71 34.50
CA GLY A 5 -3.50 40.65 34.01
C GLY A 5 -3.82 40.33 32.55
N GLU A 6 -2.79 40.42 31.73
CA GLU A 6 -2.68 39.88 30.39
C GLU A 6 -2.86 38.35 30.44
N LYS A 7 -4.01 37.85 29.94
CA LYS A 7 -4.24 36.40 29.79
C LYS A 7 -3.65 35.92 28.47
N LYS A 8 -2.64 35.06 28.60
CA LYS A 8 -2.12 34.19 27.54
C LYS A 8 -3.17 33.14 27.19
N ASP A 9 -3.69 33.15 25.96
CA ASP A 9 -4.46 32.03 25.43
C ASP A 9 -3.52 30.97 24.87
N SER A 10 -3.23 30.01 25.75
CA SER A 10 -2.58 28.74 25.45
C SER A 10 -3.55 27.76 24.81
N SER A 11 -3.07 27.03 23.80
CA SER A 11 -3.40 25.62 23.55
C SER A 11 -4.87 25.26 23.26
N ALA A 12 -5.16 25.01 21.99
CA ALA A 12 -6.07 23.93 21.61
C ALA A 12 -5.69 23.36 20.24
N CYS A 13 -4.79 22.37 20.24
CA CYS A 13 -4.68 21.46 19.10
C CYS A 13 -6.03 20.73 18.99
N ALA A 14 -6.79 21.04 17.94
CA ALA A 14 -8.13 20.52 17.73
C ALA A 14 -8.08 18.99 17.64
N HIS A 15 -8.94 18.37 18.44
CA HIS A 15 -9.13 16.93 18.54
C HIS A 15 -9.19 16.27 17.16
N ALA A 16 -8.39 15.22 16.98
CA ALA A 16 -8.63 14.21 15.96
C ALA A 16 -10.00 13.59 16.24
N ALA A 17 -11.04 14.14 15.61
CA ALA A 17 -12.37 13.57 15.61
C ALA A 17 -12.29 12.24 14.88
N THR A 18 -12.09 11.17 15.64
CA THR A 18 -12.32 9.80 15.20
C THR A 18 -13.76 9.72 14.69
N PHE A 19 -13.93 9.84 13.38
CA PHE A 19 -15.22 9.73 12.73
C PHE A 19 -15.67 8.28 12.88
N ARG A 20 -16.41 7.98 13.96
CA ARG A 20 -17.07 6.69 14.13
C ARG A 20 -18.21 6.64 13.11
N LEU A 21 -17.93 6.02 11.96
CA LEU A 21 -18.97 5.62 11.02
C LEU A 21 -19.91 4.68 11.77
N SER A 22 -21.20 5.02 11.84
CA SER A 22 -22.20 4.02 12.18
C SER A 22 -22.13 2.88 11.15
N PRO A 23 -22.37 1.62 11.56
CA PRO A 23 -22.37 0.50 10.63
C PRO A 23 -23.29 0.82 9.44
N PRO A 24 -22.89 0.47 8.20
CA PRO A 24 -23.73 0.67 7.03
C PRO A 24 -25.11 0.07 7.31
N LYS A 25 -26.17 0.83 6.99
CA LYS A 25 -27.55 0.37 7.20
C LYS A 25 -27.84 -0.92 6.40
N ASP A 26 -27.15 -1.07 5.27
CA ASP A 26 -27.25 -2.22 4.38
C ASP A 26 -25.86 -2.83 4.18
N LEU A 27 -25.69 -4.09 4.60
CA LEU A 27 -24.50 -4.88 4.29
C LEU A 27 -24.71 -5.60 2.97
N CYS A 28 -23.71 -5.57 2.09
CA CYS A 28 -23.72 -6.32 0.84
C CYS A 28 -22.50 -7.23 0.75
N LEU A 29 -22.72 -8.43 0.19
CA LEU A 29 -21.64 -9.37 -0.12
C LEU A 29 -21.25 -9.18 -1.59
N VAL A 30 -20.03 -8.69 -1.83
CA VAL A 30 -19.48 -8.53 -3.17
C VAL A 30 -18.48 -9.64 -3.44
N ILE A 31 -18.77 -10.52 -4.40
CA ILE A 31 -17.87 -11.59 -4.84
C ILE A 31 -17.29 -11.19 -6.19
N LYS A 32 -15.98 -10.95 -6.24
CA LYS A 32 -15.24 -10.67 -7.47
C LYS A 32 -14.71 -11.97 -8.06
N LYS A 33 -14.68 -12.08 -9.39
CA LYS A 33 -14.03 -13.23 -10.06
C LYS A 33 -12.54 -13.25 -9.72
N TYR A 34 -12.04 -14.43 -9.34
CA TYR A 34 -10.61 -14.62 -9.10
C TYR A 34 -9.82 -14.46 -10.41
N CYS A 35 -8.77 -13.65 -10.35
CA CYS A 35 -7.87 -13.36 -11.47
C CYS A 35 -6.43 -13.52 -11.00
N ASN A 36 -5.60 -14.21 -11.79
CA ASN A 36 -4.18 -14.37 -11.48
C ASN A 36 -3.40 -13.14 -11.94
N LEU A 37 -3.49 -12.07 -11.15
CA LEU A 37 -2.79 -10.81 -11.40
C LEU A 37 -1.30 -10.96 -11.08
N ARG A 38 -0.46 -10.25 -11.83
CA ARG A 38 0.98 -10.19 -11.55
C ARG A 38 1.25 -9.18 -10.43
N PRO A 39 1.82 -9.58 -9.28
CA PRO A 39 2.02 -8.66 -8.15
C PRO A 39 2.85 -7.42 -8.48
N ALA A 40 3.83 -7.55 -9.39
CA ALA A 40 4.64 -6.44 -9.87
C ALA A 40 3.85 -5.32 -10.58
N ARG A 41 2.59 -5.59 -10.93
CA ARG A 41 1.74 -4.69 -11.72
C ARG A 41 0.61 -4.08 -10.90
N GLU A 42 0.64 -4.28 -9.59
CA GLU A 42 -0.30 -3.71 -8.64
C GLU A 42 0.30 -2.49 -7.95
N PHE A 43 -0.46 -1.39 -7.92
CA PHE A 43 -0.04 -0.12 -7.36
C PHE A 43 -1.14 0.47 -6.51
N ARG A 44 -0.75 1.14 -5.42
CA ARG A 44 -1.62 1.96 -4.61
C ARG A 44 -1.46 3.42 -5.01
N CYS A 45 -2.56 4.06 -5.36
CA CYS A 45 -2.62 5.43 -5.80
C CYS A 45 -3.30 6.30 -4.74
N PHE A 46 -2.65 7.39 -4.35
CA PHE A 46 -3.14 8.33 -3.36
C PHE A 46 -3.68 9.56 -4.08
N VAL A 47 -4.97 9.82 -3.94
CA VAL A 47 -5.65 10.97 -4.51
C VAL A 47 -6.03 11.92 -3.38
N ARG A 48 -5.67 13.20 -3.50
CA ARG A 48 -6.02 14.24 -2.54
C ARG A 48 -6.37 15.52 -3.27
N ASP A 49 -7.44 16.18 -2.83
CA ASP A 49 -7.95 17.43 -3.43
C ASP A 49 -8.15 17.30 -4.95
N SER A 50 -8.80 16.21 -5.37
CA SER A 50 -9.10 15.87 -6.76
C SER A 50 -7.86 15.79 -7.64
N ARG A 51 -6.75 15.30 -7.08
CA ARG A 51 -5.51 15.09 -7.82
C ARG A 51 -4.76 13.86 -7.32
N LEU A 52 -4.24 13.06 -8.25
CA LEU A 52 -3.27 12.03 -7.94
C LEU A 52 -2.00 12.70 -7.38
N VAL A 53 -1.58 12.35 -6.18
CA VAL A 53 -0.41 12.94 -5.51
C VAL A 53 0.75 11.97 -5.37
N ALA A 54 0.45 10.68 -5.21
CA ALA A 54 1.47 9.64 -5.09
C ALA A 54 1.00 8.29 -5.61
N VAL A 55 1.97 7.45 -5.96
CA VAL A 55 1.81 6.04 -6.32
C VAL A 55 2.87 5.21 -5.62
N ALA A 56 2.46 4.13 -4.96
CA ALA A 56 3.35 3.13 -4.37
C ALA A 56 3.17 1.77 -5.06
N GLN A 57 4.26 1.03 -5.23
CA GLN A 57 4.19 -0.40 -5.47
C GLN A 57 3.42 -1.10 -4.35
N ARG A 58 2.45 -1.97 -4.70
CA ARG A 58 1.60 -2.68 -3.72
C ARG A 58 2.27 -3.90 -3.08
N SER A 59 3.08 -4.60 -3.86
CA SER A 59 3.80 -5.80 -3.44
C SER A 59 5.00 -5.45 -2.56
N GLU A 60 5.31 -6.28 -1.57
CA GLU A 60 6.48 -6.09 -0.69
C GLU A 60 7.77 -6.74 -1.23
N ILE A 61 7.77 -7.19 -2.49
CA ILE A 61 8.91 -7.85 -3.14
C ILE A 61 9.58 -6.90 -4.14
N TYR A 62 10.90 -6.92 -4.23
CA TYR A 62 11.64 -6.15 -5.23
C TYR A 62 11.44 -6.71 -6.66
N PHE A 63 11.28 -5.80 -7.64
CA PHE A 63 11.21 -6.17 -9.06
C PHE A 63 12.16 -5.30 -9.89
N GLU A 64 13.20 -5.92 -10.46
CA GLU A 64 14.29 -5.22 -11.16
C GLU A 64 13.85 -4.35 -12.35
N HIS A 65 12.72 -4.67 -12.97
CA HIS A 65 12.21 -3.92 -14.12
C HIS A 65 11.47 -2.64 -13.71
N LEU A 66 10.87 -2.57 -12.51
CA LEU A 66 9.98 -1.47 -12.13
C LEU A 66 10.68 -0.10 -12.09
N PRO A 67 11.91 0.05 -11.54
CA PRO A 67 12.60 1.33 -11.57
C PRO A 67 12.75 1.91 -12.99
N LYS A 68 12.91 1.05 -14.00
CA LYS A 68 13.07 1.42 -15.41
C LYS A 68 11.75 1.86 -16.06
N GLU A 69 10.60 1.50 -15.47
CA GLU A 69 9.26 1.74 -16.01
C GLU A 69 8.50 2.89 -15.32
N ILE A 70 9.08 3.49 -14.27
CA ILE A 70 8.44 4.53 -13.44
C ILE A 70 7.81 5.63 -14.29
N GLU A 71 8.49 6.07 -15.35
CA GLU A 71 8.00 7.16 -16.18
C GLU A 71 6.73 6.80 -16.96
N GLY A 72 6.72 5.62 -17.57
CA GLY A 72 5.54 5.12 -18.29
C GLY A 72 4.36 4.89 -17.35
N LEU A 73 4.63 4.34 -16.16
CA LEU A 73 3.62 4.14 -15.11
C LEU A 73 3.04 5.46 -14.64
N ARG A 74 3.89 6.46 -14.36
CA ARG A 74 3.46 7.79 -13.96
C ARG A 74 2.52 8.39 -15.00
N SER A 75 2.97 8.45 -16.26
CA SER A 75 2.22 9.08 -17.34
C SER A 75 0.83 8.45 -17.51
N VAL A 76 0.75 7.12 -17.51
CA VAL A 76 -0.53 6.44 -17.71
C VAL A 76 -1.47 6.58 -16.52
N LEU A 77 -0.94 6.53 -15.29
CA LEU A 77 -1.74 6.69 -14.08
C LEU A 77 -2.23 8.13 -13.93
N GLU A 78 -1.36 9.12 -14.11
CA GLU A 78 -1.77 10.54 -14.10
C GLU A 78 -2.90 10.80 -15.10
N LYS A 79 -2.77 10.25 -16.32
CA LYS A 79 -3.79 10.37 -17.35
C LYS A 79 -5.10 9.66 -16.96
N PHE A 80 -5.02 8.41 -16.52
CA PHE A 80 -6.19 7.62 -16.14
C PHE A 80 -6.98 8.27 -14.98
N PHE A 81 -6.29 8.74 -13.95
CA PHE A 81 -6.94 9.37 -12.81
C PHE A 81 -7.57 10.71 -13.18
N ARG A 82 -6.84 11.56 -13.90
CA ARG A 82 -7.34 12.88 -14.32
C ARG A 82 -8.51 12.78 -15.29
N ASP A 83 -8.42 11.91 -16.29
CA ASP A 83 -9.38 11.87 -17.39
C ASP A 83 -10.59 10.97 -17.07
N SER A 84 -10.47 10.00 -16.16
CA SER A 84 -11.52 8.97 -15.95
C SER A 84 -11.96 8.83 -14.50
N VAL A 85 -11.04 8.66 -13.54
CA VAL A 85 -11.42 8.31 -12.17
C VAL A 85 -11.96 9.51 -11.40
N ILE A 86 -11.18 10.59 -11.33
CA ILE A 86 -11.51 11.78 -10.53
C ILE A 86 -12.82 12.43 -11.00
N PRO A 87 -13.09 12.60 -12.31
CA PRO A 87 -14.37 13.14 -12.78
C PRO A 87 -15.58 12.24 -12.47
N SER A 88 -15.36 10.93 -12.26
CA SER A 88 -16.42 9.96 -12.02
C SER A 88 -16.80 9.82 -10.53
N LEU A 89 -16.04 10.43 -9.62
CA LEU A 89 -16.24 10.31 -8.18
C LEU A 89 -16.57 11.67 -7.57
N THR A 90 -17.46 11.68 -6.59
CA THR A 90 -17.81 12.89 -5.82
C THR A 90 -16.81 13.14 -4.68
N THR A 91 -16.01 12.14 -4.31
CA THR A 91 -15.03 12.22 -3.24
C THR A 91 -13.70 12.75 -3.78
N PRO A 92 -13.19 13.91 -3.29
CA PRO A 92 -11.96 14.51 -3.80
C PRO A 92 -10.68 13.83 -3.28
N THR A 93 -10.79 13.06 -2.19
CA THR A 93 -9.63 12.49 -1.49
C THR A 93 -9.90 11.03 -1.12
N PHE A 94 -9.12 10.11 -1.67
CA PHE A 94 -9.29 8.66 -1.52
C PHE A 94 -8.00 7.92 -1.88
N VAL A 95 -7.96 6.62 -1.56
CA VAL A 95 -6.90 5.71 -2.00
C VAL A 95 -7.52 4.71 -2.99
N ALA A 96 -6.79 4.37 -4.04
CA ALA A 96 -7.22 3.40 -5.02
C ALA A 96 -6.11 2.37 -5.27
N ASP A 97 -6.43 1.10 -5.14
CA ASP A 97 -5.57 0.03 -5.62
C ASP A 97 -5.88 -0.22 -7.09
N VAL A 98 -4.84 -0.27 -7.92
CA VAL A 98 -4.96 -0.42 -9.37
C VAL A 98 -4.03 -1.49 -9.90
N TYR A 99 -4.45 -2.12 -11.00
CA TYR A 99 -3.62 -3.02 -11.79
C TYR A 99 -3.29 -2.38 -13.14
N VAL A 100 -2.02 -2.35 -13.50
CA VAL A 100 -1.54 -1.83 -14.80
C VAL A 100 -1.01 -2.97 -15.64
N ASP A 101 -1.70 -3.36 -16.71
CA ASP A 101 -1.23 -4.49 -17.53
C ASP A 101 -0.04 -4.13 -18.43
N LYS A 102 0.51 -5.12 -19.16
CA LYS A 102 1.66 -4.91 -20.08
C LYS A 102 1.40 -3.94 -21.23
N ARG A 103 0.12 -3.68 -21.55
CA ARG A 103 -0.30 -2.72 -22.58
C ARG A 103 -0.64 -1.35 -21.97
N LEU A 104 -0.25 -1.13 -20.71
CA LEU A 104 -0.55 0.06 -19.93
C LEU A 104 -2.05 0.33 -19.79
N ARG A 105 -2.89 -0.71 -19.79
CA ARG A 105 -4.30 -0.56 -19.43
C ARG A 105 -4.43 -0.61 -17.91
N VAL A 106 -5.17 0.34 -17.35
CA VAL A 106 -5.35 0.50 -15.90
C VAL A 106 -6.72 -0.02 -15.49
N TRP A 107 -6.77 -0.78 -14.40
CA TRP A 107 -7.98 -1.33 -13.80
C TRP A 107 -8.02 -0.96 -12.32
N ILE A 108 -9.17 -0.49 -11.83
CA ILE A 108 -9.38 -0.29 -10.38
C ILE A 108 -9.67 -1.64 -9.75
N LEU A 109 -8.89 -2.00 -8.73
CA LEU A 109 -9.09 -3.20 -7.93
C LEU A 109 -9.92 -2.91 -6.69
N ASP A 110 -9.60 -1.80 -6.01
CA ASP A 110 -10.28 -1.38 -4.79
C ASP A 110 -10.23 0.13 -4.56
N LEU A 111 -11.17 0.65 -3.77
CA LEU A 111 -11.20 2.04 -3.32
C LEU A 111 -11.31 2.08 -1.79
N GLU A 112 -10.39 2.78 -1.15
CA GLU A 112 -10.29 2.89 0.29
C GLU A 112 -10.31 4.35 0.75
N ARG A 113 -10.59 4.55 2.03
CA ARG A 113 -10.54 5.88 2.65
C ARG A 113 -9.09 6.31 2.87
N TYR A 114 -8.82 7.58 2.53
CA TYR A 114 -7.53 8.20 2.78
C TYR A 114 -7.24 8.32 4.28
N GLY A 115 -6.05 7.88 4.70
CA GLY A 115 -5.62 7.86 6.09
C GLY A 115 -5.84 6.51 6.78
N ASP A 116 -6.82 5.72 6.32
CA ASP A 116 -7.11 4.39 6.89
C ASP A 116 -6.32 3.28 6.19
N ALA A 117 -6.10 3.42 4.87
CA ALA A 117 -5.35 2.45 4.07
C ALA A 117 -3.85 2.46 4.40
N ASP A 118 -3.18 1.30 4.38
CA ASP A 118 -1.71 1.21 4.53
C ASP A 118 -0.97 2.12 3.52
N PRO A 119 -0.09 3.03 3.97
CA PRO A 119 0.63 3.95 3.11
C PRO A 119 1.80 3.30 2.34
N LEU A 120 2.15 2.04 2.64
CA LEU A 120 3.17 1.23 1.98
C LEU A 120 4.57 1.88 2.01
N LEU A 121 5.02 2.41 0.86
CA LEU A 121 6.32 3.05 0.65
C LEU A 121 6.32 4.54 1.03
N PHE A 122 5.24 5.01 1.65
CA PHE A 122 5.09 6.37 2.16
C PHE A 122 4.74 6.38 3.65
N SER A 123 4.75 7.58 4.22
CA SER A 123 4.07 7.91 5.47
C SER A 123 2.94 8.92 5.20
N TYR A 124 1.83 8.85 5.95
CA TYR A 124 0.80 9.91 5.86
C TYR A 124 1.28 11.25 6.42
N SER A 125 2.35 11.26 7.21
CA SER A 125 2.91 12.49 7.80
C SER A 125 3.95 13.18 6.92
N GLU A 126 4.35 12.59 5.78
CA GLU A 126 5.32 13.19 4.86
C GLU A 126 4.64 13.73 3.59
N PRO A 127 5.22 14.75 2.93
CA PRO A 127 4.86 15.08 1.56
C PRO A 127 5.16 13.88 0.63
N PRO A 128 4.30 13.62 -0.39
CA PRO A 128 3.15 14.43 -0.79
C PRO A 128 1.86 14.06 -0.05
N LEU A 129 1.87 13.07 0.87
CA LEU A 129 0.65 12.57 1.52
C LEU A 129 0.11 13.49 2.63
N CYS A 130 0.90 14.45 3.11
CA CYS A 130 0.48 15.55 3.98
C CYS A 130 0.66 16.95 3.34
N GLY A 131 0.24 18.00 4.05
CA GLY A 131 0.47 19.39 3.67
C GLY A 131 -0.38 19.88 2.50
N LYS A 132 0.01 21.03 1.92
CA LYS A 132 -0.67 21.59 0.73
C LYS A 132 -0.34 20.75 -0.49
N VAL A 133 -1.34 20.42 -1.30
CA VAL A 133 -1.14 19.80 -2.62
C VAL A 133 -0.40 20.81 -3.51
N SER A 134 0.91 20.66 -3.66
CA SER A 134 1.74 21.49 -4.54
C SER A 134 1.58 21.05 -5.98
N GLY A 135 1.64 21.96 -6.96
CA GLY A 135 1.50 21.69 -8.41
C GLY A 135 2.56 20.77 -9.04
N GLY A 136 3.34 20.04 -8.23
CA GLY A 136 4.47 19.22 -8.67
C GLY A 136 4.06 17.94 -9.43
N ARG A 137 5.07 17.22 -9.88
CA ARG A 137 4.88 15.91 -10.53
C ARG A 137 4.40 14.86 -9.53
N VAL A 138 3.61 13.87 -9.97
CA VAL A 138 3.24 12.74 -9.10
C VAL A 138 4.46 11.95 -8.70
N GLU A 139 4.60 11.71 -7.41
CA GLU A 139 5.68 10.89 -6.88
C GLU A 139 5.33 9.41 -7.01
N VAL A 140 6.22 8.63 -7.63
CA VAL A 140 6.02 7.19 -7.83
C VAL A 140 7.16 6.48 -7.14
N ARG A 141 6.85 5.69 -6.12
CA ARG A 141 7.82 4.89 -5.37
C ARG A 141 7.62 3.41 -5.68
N VAL A 142 8.72 2.76 -6.04
CA VAL A 142 8.86 1.32 -6.20
C VAL A 142 10.11 0.91 -5.44
N MET A 143 10.21 -0.34 -5.03
CA MET A 143 11.42 -0.82 -4.35
C MET A 143 12.60 -0.78 -5.34
N THR A 144 13.75 -0.25 -4.90
CA THR A 144 14.94 -0.14 -5.76
C THR A 144 15.99 -1.22 -5.51
N SER A 145 15.85 -1.96 -4.42
CA SER A 145 16.71 -3.09 -4.08
C SER A 145 15.98 -4.14 -3.23
N GLU A 146 16.50 -5.37 -3.18
CA GLU A 146 15.97 -6.42 -2.31
C GLU A 146 16.04 -6.07 -0.83
N LYS A 147 16.97 -5.19 -0.42
CA LYS A 147 17.12 -4.74 0.97
C LYS A 147 15.94 -3.89 1.47
N GLU A 148 15.18 -3.30 0.56
CA GLU A 148 13.96 -2.53 0.86
C GLU A 148 12.71 -3.42 0.94
N ALA A 149 12.83 -4.70 0.59
CA ALA A 149 11.73 -5.65 0.72
C ALA A 149 11.37 -5.78 2.21
N ARG A 150 10.10 -5.51 2.52
CA ARG A 150 9.59 -5.66 3.89
C ARG A 150 9.04 -7.08 4.03
N PRO A 151 9.27 -7.76 5.17
CA PRO A 151 8.50 -8.96 5.46
C PRO A 151 7.02 -8.58 5.47
N SER A 152 6.22 -9.30 4.68
CA SER A 152 4.80 -9.03 4.55
C SER A 152 4.10 -9.11 5.89
N PHE A 153 3.18 -8.20 6.19
CA PHE A 153 2.25 -8.42 7.31
C PHE A 153 1.37 -9.66 7.08
N PHE A 154 1.17 -10.06 5.82
CA PHE A 154 0.49 -11.28 5.40
C PHE A 154 1.42 -12.48 5.23
N ASN A 155 2.68 -12.40 5.68
CA ASN A 155 3.60 -13.55 5.61
C ASN A 155 3.14 -14.71 6.51
N PHE A 156 2.22 -14.50 7.45
CA PHE A 156 1.64 -15.59 8.23
C PHE A 156 0.83 -16.59 7.38
N GLU A 157 0.36 -16.19 6.19
CA GLU A 157 -0.46 -17.04 5.31
C GLU A 157 0.33 -17.65 4.14
N ARG A 158 1.61 -17.32 3.99
CA ARG A 158 2.45 -17.85 2.90
C ARG A 158 3.34 -18.97 3.43
N LEU A 159 3.30 -20.12 2.77
CA LEU A 159 4.32 -21.15 2.99
C LEU A 159 5.69 -20.59 2.60
N PRO A 160 6.74 -20.81 3.40
CA PRO A 160 8.10 -20.42 3.04
C PRO A 160 8.46 -20.98 1.66
N GLN A 161 8.81 -20.11 0.72
CA GLN A 161 9.37 -20.53 -0.58
C GLN A 161 10.87 -20.81 -0.43
N GLU A 162 11.24 -21.73 0.45
CA GLU A 162 12.62 -22.20 0.49
C GLU A 162 12.88 -23.17 -0.67
N LYS A 163 14.05 -23.04 -1.31
CA LYS A 163 14.55 -23.95 -2.36
C LYS A 163 14.80 -25.38 -1.85
N HIS A 164 14.58 -25.61 -0.56
CA HIS A 164 14.57 -26.91 0.08
C HIS A 164 13.21 -27.12 0.74
N LEU A 165 12.16 -27.29 -0.08
CA LEU A 165 10.89 -27.80 0.41
C LEU A 165 11.16 -29.13 1.13
N VAL A 166 11.20 -29.09 2.45
CA VAL A 166 11.25 -30.29 3.24
C VAL A 166 9.92 -31.00 2.99
N ASN A 167 9.98 -32.27 2.58
CA ASN A 167 8.80 -33.05 2.27
C ASN A 167 8.00 -33.27 3.57
N LEU A 168 7.11 -32.34 3.92
CA LEU A 168 6.25 -32.47 5.10
C LEU A 168 5.00 -33.31 4.83
N THR A 169 4.87 -33.89 3.63
CA THR A 169 3.69 -34.68 3.24
C THR A 169 3.82 -36.16 3.64
N SER A 170 4.93 -36.55 4.28
CA SER A 170 5.16 -37.89 4.80
C SER A 170 5.78 -37.85 6.20
N ALA A 171 5.46 -38.84 7.03
CA ALA A 171 6.03 -38.97 8.38
C ALA A 171 7.56 -39.00 8.35
N GLN A 172 8.15 -39.67 7.35
CA GLN A 172 9.60 -39.73 7.16
C GLN A 172 10.22 -38.36 6.86
N GLY A 173 9.56 -37.53 6.05
CA GLY A 173 10.07 -36.20 5.77
C GLY A 173 9.86 -35.20 6.91
N ILE A 174 8.83 -35.39 7.75
CA ILE A 174 8.68 -34.65 9.02
C ILE A 174 9.82 -35.01 9.98
N GLU A 175 10.14 -36.29 10.15
CA GLU A 175 11.25 -36.73 11.02
C GLU A 175 12.61 -36.22 10.52
N ALA A 176 12.84 -36.24 9.22
CA ALA A 176 14.04 -35.69 8.61
C ALA A 176 14.17 -34.17 8.87
N SER A 177 13.06 -33.43 8.81
CA SER A 177 13.00 -32.00 9.14
C SER A 177 13.39 -31.73 10.59
N LEU A 178 12.80 -32.49 11.52
CA LEU A 178 13.04 -32.36 12.96
C LEU A 178 14.50 -32.70 13.31
N ARG A 179 15.09 -33.68 12.63
CA ARG A 179 16.51 -34.02 12.79
C ARG A 179 17.42 -32.90 12.27
N ALA A 180 17.15 -32.37 11.08
CA ALA A 180 17.91 -31.25 10.52
C ALA A 180 17.84 -29.98 11.38
N ALA A 181 16.67 -29.71 11.99
CA ALA A 181 16.48 -28.60 12.93
C ALA A 181 17.32 -28.77 14.20
N LYS A 182 17.32 -29.97 14.79
CA LYS A 182 18.14 -30.29 15.98
C LYS A 182 19.63 -30.22 15.71
N GLU A 183 20.05 -30.50 14.48
CA GLU A 183 21.46 -30.44 14.05
C GLU A 183 21.90 -29.03 13.61
N GLY A 184 21.02 -28.03 13.67
CA GLY A 184 21.35 -26.65 13.26
C GLY A 184 21.65 -26.51 11.76
N LYS A 185 21.19 -27.45 10.94
CA LYS A 185 21.43 -27.51 9.49
C LYS A 185 20.33 -26.86 8.64
N LEU A 186 19.28 -26.34 9.27
CA LEU A 186 18.36 -25.43 8.61
C LEU A 186 19.08 -24.08 8.47
N GLY A 187 19.46 -23.75 7.25
CA GLY A 187 20.38 -22.67 6.92
C GLY A 187 20.02 -21.34 7.60
N GLY A 188 21.05 -20.65 8.08
CA GLY A 188 20.90 -19.32 8.65
C GLY A 188 20.29 -18.35 7.62
N PHE A 189 19.45 -17.45 8.13
CA PHE A 189 18.95 -16.30 7.40
C PHE A 189 20.14 -15.46 6.92
N GLN A 190 20.43 -15.51 5.61
CA GLN A 190 21.16 -14.46 4.89
C GLN A 190 20.20 -13.76 3.94
#